data_AF-A0A559QMX1-F1
#
_entry.id   AF-A0A559QMX1-F1
#
_cell.length_a   1.000
_cell.length_b   1.000
_cell.length_c   1.000
_cell.angle_alpha   90.00
_cell.angle_beta   90.00
_cell.angle_gamma   90.00
#
_symmetry.space_group_name_H-M   'P 1'
#
loop_
_entity.id
_entity.type
_entity.pdbx_description
1 polymer ?
#
loop_
_entity_poly.entity_id
_entity_poly.type
_entity_poly.pdbx_seq_one_letter_code
_entity_poly.pdbx_strand_id
1 'polypeptide(L)'
;MFKFLTKSIIATALLKRYQRLLISVAVLFACYFIIGQIHDDFLEYGEKTQNSAAVGFSYVIKWFSLTLATAIFYVFNMYGSEKKKQLKRRGIQAEDLTSAIKNDDQRASDPFENIRRKEKLNSKAEQRLGEKNTRSN
;
A
#
# COMPACT_ATOMS: atom_id res chain seq x y z
N MET A 1 -32.24 -0.84 20.19
CA MET A 1 -30.94 -1.35 20.70
C MET A 1 -30.07 -2.03 19.62
N PHE A 2 -30.62 -2.80 18.67
CA PHE A 2 -29.85 -3.41 17.57
C PHE A 2 -29.03 -2.43 16.70
N LYS A 3 -29.51 -1.18 16.51
CA LYS A 3 -28.79 -0.14 15.77
C LYS A 3 -27.45 0.30 16.43
N PHE A 4 -27.28 0.08 17.74
CA PHE A 4 -26.02 0.36 18.43
C PHE A 4 -25.04 -0.80 18.31
N LEU A 5 -25.53 -2.05 18.38
CA LEU A 5 -24.68 -3.24 18.20
C LEU A 5 -24.16 -3.34 16.76
N THR A 6 -24.98 -3.07 15.74
CA THR A 6 -24.51 -3.11 14.35
C THR A 6 -23.46 -2.04 14.08
N LYS A 7 -23.64 -0.81 14.59
CA LYS A 7 -22.61 0.23 14.53
C LYS A 7 -21.33 -0.16 15.26
N SER A 8 -21.42 -0.85 16.41
CA SER A 8 -20.26 -1.33 17.18
C SER A 8 -19.50 -2.46 16.49
N ILE A 9 -20.21 -3.41 15.86
CA ILE A 9 -19.61 -4.50 15.06
C ILE A 9 -18.95 -3.95 13.80
N ILE A 10 -19.58 -2.98 13.13
CA ILE A 10 -19.01 -2.30 11.97
C ILE A 10 -17.80 -1.45 12.39
N ALA A 11 -17.88 -0.75 13.53
CA ALA A 11 -16.75 0.01 14.07
C ALA A 11 -15.57 -0.90 14.42
N THR A 12 -15.81 -2.05 15.05
CA THR A 12 -14.75 -3.03 15.37
C THR A 12 -14.19 -3.72 14.12
N ALA A 13 -15.02 -4.01 13.12
CA ALA A 13 -14.58 -4.56 11.83
C ALA A 13 -13.76 -3.54 11.02
N LEU A 14 -14.18 -2.28 11.01
CA LEU A 14 -13.40 -1.17 10.43
C LEU A 14 -12.11 -0.95 11.22
N LEU A 15 -12.14 -0.99 12.55
CA LEU A 15 -10.93 -0.94 13.37
C LEU A 15 -9.97 -2.07 12.98
N LYS A 16 -10.43 -3.33 12.86
CA LYS A 16 -9.56 -4.45 12.44
C LYS A 16 -8.97 -4.27 11.04
N ARG A 17 -9.73 -3.68 10.12
CA ARG A 17 -9.28 -3.44 8.73
C ARG A 17 -8.33 -2.25 8.62
N TYR A 18 -8.56 -1.20 9.39
CA TYR A 18 -7.79 0.05 9.38
C TYR A 18 -6.82 0.19 10.56
N GLN A 19 -6.63 -0.86 11.36
CA GLN A 19 -5.85 -0.88 12.60
C GLN A 19 -4.46 -0.28 12.40
N ARG A 20 -3.79 -0.63 11.30
CA ARG A 20 -2.47 -0.06 10.96
C ARG A 20 -2.53 1.46 10.72
N LEU A 21 -3.53 1.93 9.98
CA LEU A 21 -3.67 3.35 9.63
C LEU A 21 -4.09 4.17 10.85
N LEU A 22 -5.00 3.64 11.67
CA LEU A 22 -5.39 4.23 12.96
C LEU A 22 -4.22 4.32 13.93
N ILE A 23 -3.40 3.27 14.06
CA ILE A 23 -2.19 3.30 14.89
C ILE A 23 -1.22 4.36 14.36
N SER A 24 -0.98 4.42 13.05
CA SER A 24 -0.08 5.44 12.48
C SER A 24 -0.59 6.86 12.73
N VAL A 25 -1.91 7.10 12.62
CA VAL A 25 -2.50 8.43 12.90
C VAL A 25 -2.42 8.75 14.40
N ALA A 26 -2.67 7.77 15.27
CA ALA A 26 -2.53 7.95 16.72
C ALA A 26 -1.09 8.28 17.11
N VAL A 27 -0.10 7.61 16.51
CA VAL A 27 1.33 7.92 16.71
C VAL A 27 1.65 9.32 16.19
N LEU A 28 1.16 9.71 15.02
CA LEU A 28 1.35 11.08 14.50
C LEU A 28 0.77 12.11 15.47
N PHE A 29 -0.43 11.86 15.99
CA PHE A 29 -1.07 12.73 16.97
C PHE A 29 -0.26 12.82 18.26
N ALA A 30 0.28 11.70 18.75
CA ALA A 30 1.17 11.68 19.91
C ALA A 30 2.46 12.49 19.66
N CYS A 31 3.08 12.38 18.48
CA CYS A 31 4.23 13.20 18.11
C CYS A 31 3.89 14.70 18.11
N TYR A 32 2.75 15.08 17.53
CA TYR A 32 2.29 16.47 17.54
C TYR A 32 2.10 17.00 18.96
N PHE A 33 1.50 16.18 19.82
CA PHE A 33 1.29 16.53 21.23
C PHE A 33 2.62 16.73 21.97
N ILE A 34 3.58 15.82 21.81
CA ILE A 34 4.91 15.92 22.43
C ILE A 34 5.66 17.17 21.94
N ILE A 35 5.65 17.43 20.63
CA ILE A 35 6.28 18.63 20.05
C ILE A 35 5.62 19.91 20.61
N GLY A 36 4.30 19.89 20.79
CA GLY A 36 3.57 20.97 21.44
C GLY A 36 4.05 21.22 22.87
N GLN A 37 4.08 20.17 23.69
CA GLN A 37 4.53 20.25 25.09
C GLN A 37 5.96 20.79 25.19
N ILE A 38 6.91 20.25 24.42
CA ILE A 38 8.31 20.72 24.41
C ILE A 38 8.40 22.19 24.01
N HIS A 39 7.60 22.61 23.03
CA HIS A 39 7.60 24.00 22.58
C HIS A 39 7.05 24.94 23.64
N ASP A 40 5.98 24.56 24.33
CA ASP A 40 5.37 25.38 25.37
C ASP A 40 6.31 25.53 26.58
N ASP A 41 7.00 24.45 26.96
CA ASP A 41 8.06 24.46 27.98
C ASP A 41 9.23 25.39 27.58
N PHE A 42 9.61 25.38 26.30
CA PHE A 42 10.63 26.28 25.76
C PHE A 42 10.19 27.74 25.74
N LEU A 43 8.92 28.02 25.44
CA LEU A 43 8.37 29.38 25.50
C LEU A 43 8.44 29.92 26.93
N GLU A 44 8.02 29.13 27.92
CA GLU A 44 8.08 29.53 29.32
C GLU A 44 9.53 29.84 29.75
N TYR A 45 10.49 29.03 29.33
CA TYR A 45 11.91 29.27 29.56
C TYR A 45 12.41 30.55 28.86
N GLY A 46 12.01 30.76 27.60
CA GLY A 46 12.38 31.91 26.79
C GLY A 46 11.86 33.24 27.37
N GLU A 47 10.63 33.25 27.88
CA GLU A 47 10.02 34.40 28.55
C GLU A 47 10.80 34.80 29.82
N LYS A 48 11.19 33.80 30.65
CA LYS A 48 12.00 34.04 31.86
C LYS A 48 13.39 34.60 31.55
N THR A 49 13.93 34.29 30.38
CA THR A 49 15.30 34.69 29.98
C THR A 49 15.32 35.99 29.15
N GLN A 50 14.16 36.57 28.83
CA GLN A 50 14.00 37.76 27.95
C GLN A 50 14.74 37.65 26.60
N ASN A 51 14.95 36.42 26.10
CA ASN A 51 15.70 36.20 24.87
C ASN A 51 14.75 36.03 23.67
N SER A 52 14.26 37.16 23.16
CA SER A 52 13.25 37.22 22.10
C SER A 52 13.68 36.59 20.77
N ALA A 53 14.98 36.59 20.47
CA ALA A 53 15.52 36.00 19.25
C ALA A 53 15.43 34.46 19.26
N ALA A 54 15.72 33.84 20.41
CA ALA A 54 15.61 32.39 20.58
C ALA A 54 14.15 31.90 20.47
N VAL A 55 13.20 32.70 20.95
CA VAL A 55 11.75 32.44 20.83
C VAL A 55 11.29 32.47 19.37
N GLY A 56 11.82 33.38 18.54
CA GLY A 56 11.50 33.39 17.10
C GLY A 56 11.95 32.12 16.36
N PHE A 57 13.17 31.65 16.65
CA PHE A 57 13.71 30.44 16.03
C PHE A 57 13.00 29.16 16.48
N SER A 58 12.45 29.10 17.70
CA SER A 58 11.70 27.92 18.16
C SER A 58 10.43 27.66 17.35
N TYR A 59 9.76 28.71 16.86
CA TYR A 59 8.62 28.57 15.95
C TYR A 59 9.03 27.92 14.62
N VAL A 60 10.18 28.32 14.06
CA VAL A 60 10.71 27.70 12.83
C VAL A 60 10.99 26.21 13.05
N ILE A 61 11.64 25.89 14.17
CA ILE A 61 11.93 24.50 14.55
C ILE A 61 10.65 23.69 14.79
N LYS A 62 9.62 24.28 15.40
CA LYS A 62 8.30 23.66 15.58
C LYS A 62 7.69 23.27 14.24
N TRP A 63 7.58 24.22 13.32
CA TRP A 63 7.00 23.96 11.99
C TRP A 63 7.82 22.94 11.19
N PHE A 64 9.15 23.02 11.25
CA PHE A 64 10.03 22.04 10.63
C PHE A 64 9.82 20.64 11.21
N SER A 65 9.71 20.52 12.54
CA SER A 65 9.47 19.23 13.21
C SER A 65 8.10 18.63 12.84
N LEU A 66 7.05 19.45 12.76
CA LEU A 66 5.71 19.01 12.38
C LEU A 66 5.65 18.54 10.92
N THR A 67 6.25 19.30 10.01
CA THR A 67 6.34 18.94 8.59
C THR A 67 7.15 17.67 8.39
N LEU A 68 8.27 17.53 9.09
CA LEU A 68 9.10 16.33 9.06
C LEU A 68 8.33 15.10 9.59
N ALA A 69 7.66 15.21 10.73
CA ALA A 69 6.84 14.12 11.28
C ALA A 69 5.74 13.67 10.31
N THR A 70 5.10 14.64 9.64
CA THR A 70 4.08 14.37 8.62
C THR A 70 4.67 13.69 7.38
N ALA A 71 5.82 14.15 6.90
CA ALA A 71 6.51 13.55 5.76
C ALA A 71 6.89 12.08 6.06
N ILE A 72 7.46 11.82 7.25
CA ILE A 72 7.78 10.47 7.71
C ILE A 72 6.52 9.59 7.73
N PHE A 73 5.41 10.10 8.28
CA PHE A 73 4.13 9.38 8.29
C PHE A 73 3.69 8.98 6.87
N TYR A 74 3.73 9.91 5.91
CA TYR A 74 3.34 9.64 4.52
C TYR A 74 4.23 8.58 3.88
N VAL A 75 5.56 8.70 4.05
CA VAL A 75 6.53 7.72 3.52
C VAL A 75 6.25 6.34 4.10
N PHE A 76 6.14 6.19 5.42
CA PHE A 76 5.88 4.90 6.05
C PHE A 76 4.56 4.26 5.61
N ASN A 77 3.51 5.08 5.43
CA ASN A 77 2.20 4.59 5.03
C ASN A 77 2.16 4.19 3.54
N MET A 78 2.81 4.97 2.65
CA MET A 78 2.87 4.69 1.21
C MET A 78 3.68 3.43 0.90
N TYR A 79 4.89 3.28 1.47
CA TYR A 79 5.74 2.11 1.24
C TYR A 79 5.20 0.82 1.88
N GLY A 80 4.40 0.94 2.95
CA GLY A 80 3.83 -0.20 3.65
C GLY A 80 2.71 -0.93 2.89
N SER A 81 2.10 -0.30 1.89
CA SER A 81 0.97 -0.85 1.12
C SER A 81 1.42 -1.66 -0.10
N GLU A 82 2.48 -1.19 -0.77
CA GLU A 82 3.02 -1.82 -1.99
C GLU A 82 3.59 -3.22 -1.74
N LYS A 83 4.29 -3.43 -0.62
CA LYS A 83 4.84 -4.76 -0.28
C LYS A 83 3.76 -5.83 -0.11
N LYS A 84 2.58 -5.48 0.42
CA LYS A 84 1.45 -6.41 0.59
C LYS A 84 0.76 -6.72 -0.75
N LYS A 85 0.67 -5.75 -1.66
CA LYS A 85 0.16 -6.00 -3.01
C LYS A 85 1.11 -6.90 -3.81
N GLN A 86 2.42 -6.73 -3.66
CA GLN A 86 3.41 -7.58 -4.33
C GLN A 86 3.42 -9.02 -3.79
N LEU A 87 3.30 -9.23 -2.47
CA LEU A 87 3.17 -10.57 -1.91
C LEU A 87 1.88 -11.26 -2.36
N LYS A 88 0.75 -10.54 -2.41
CA LYS A 88 -0.52 -11.11 -2.89
C LYS A 88 -0.46 -11.48 -4.38
N ARG A 89 0.21 -10.67 -5.21
CA ARG A 89 0.44 -10.99 -6.63
C ARG A 89 1.34 -12.22 -6.81
N ARG A 90 2.39 -12.37 -5.99
CA ARG A 90 3.27 -13.55 -6.02
C ARG A 90 2.57 -14.82 -5.52
N GLY A 91 1.72 -14.72 -4.49
CA GLY A 91 0.93 -15.84 -4.00
C GLY A 91 -0.09 -16.36 -5.02
N ILE A 92 -0.80 -15.44 -5.70
CA ILE A 92 -1.73 -15.78 -6.79
C ILE A 92 -0.98 -16.42 -7.97
N GLN A 93 0.20 -15.91 -8.33
CA GLN A 93 1.04 -16.54 -9.37
C GLN A 93 1.53 -17.94 -8.98
N ALA A 94 1.87 -18.17 -7.71
CA ALA A 94 2.32 -19.47 -7.24
C ALA A 94 1.18 -20.51 -7.21
N GLU A 95 -0.04 -20.11 -6.83
CA GLU A 95 -1.22 -20.99 -6.91
C GLU A 95 -1.61 -21.31 -8.36
N ASP A 96 -1.52 -20.35 -9.28
CA ASP A 96 -1.75 -20.61 -10.72
C ASP A 96 -0.68 -21.55 -11.31
N LEU A 97 0.59 -21.39 -10.93
CA LEU A 97 1.68 -22.28 -11.36
C LEU A 97 1.53 -23.69 -10.79
N THR A 98 1.09 -23.83 -9.54
CA THR A 98 0.90 -25.15 -8.91
C THR A 98 -0.32 -25.88 -9.50
N SER A 99 -1.36 -25.13 -9.87
CA SER A 99 -2.52 -25.64 -10.61
C SER A 99 -2.17 -26.05 -12.06
N ALA A 100 -1.21 -25.35 -12.68
CA ALA A 100 -0.69 -25.71 -14.00
C ALA A 100 0.17 -26.98 -13.95
N ILE A 101 1.02 -27.14 -12.94
CA ILE A 101 1.90 -28.31 -12.76
C ILE A 101 1.08 -29.59 -12.45
N LYS A 102 0.01 -29.49 -11.64
CA LYS A 102 -0.87 -30.64 -11.37
C LYS A 102 -1.61 -31.17 -12.61
N ASN A 103 -1.76 -30.35 -13.65
CA ASN A 103 -2.31 -30.80 -14.94
C ASN A 103 -1.23 -31.31 -15.91
N ASP A 104 0.06 -31.14 -15.58
CA ASP A 104 1.21 -31.50 -16.41
C ASP A 104 1.74 -32.91 -16.08
N ASP A 105 1.51 -33.43 -14.86
CA ASP A 105 1.86 -34.81 -14.50
C ASP A 105 1.05 -35.88 -15.28
N GLN A 106 -0.02 -35.50 -15.99
CA GLN A 106 -0.72 -36.38 -16.94
C GLN A 106 -0.24 -36.24 -18.40
N ARG A 107 0.75 -35.39 -18.66
CA ARG A 107 1.33 -35.20 -20.00
C ARG A 107 2.85 -35.22 -19.91
N ALA A 108 3.40 -36.38 -19.53
CA ALA A 108 4.78 -36.76 -19.86
C ALA A 108 4.95 -37.01 -21.38
N SER A 109 4.36 -36.15 -22.21
CA SER A 109 4.36 -36.24 -23.66
C SER A 109 4.82 -34.88 -24.19
N ASP A 110 6.10 -34.87 -24.55
CA ASP A 110 6.82 -33.92 -25.37
C ASP A 110 6.38 -32.43 -25.31
N PRO A 111 7.23 -31.51 -24.80
CA PRO A 111 6.92 -30.08 -24.72
C PRO A 111 6.62 -29.42 -26.09
N PHE A 112 6.88 -30.12 -27.20
CA PHE A 112 6.56 -29.67 -28.56
C PHE A 112 5.38 -30.41 -29.21
N GLU A 113 4.67 -31.29 -28.49
CA GLU A 113 3.56 -32.08 -29.05
C GLU A 113 2.46 -31.20 -29.65
N ASN A 114 2.12 -30.11 -28.95
CA ASN A 114 1.13 -29.13 -29.39
C ASN A 114 1.57 -28.35 -30.65
N ILE A 115 2.88 -28.32 -30.95
CA ILE A 115 3.41 -27.70 -32.16
C ILE A 115 3.44 -28.73 -33.29
N ARG A 116 3.80 -29.99 -33.01
CA ARG A 116 3.85 -31.06 -34.02
C ARG A 116 2.48 -31.48 -34.55
N ARG A 117 1.44 -31.41 -33.72
CA ARG A 117 0.06 -31.75 -34.14
C ARG A 117 -0.57 -30.69 -35.06
N LYS A 118 0.09 -29.55 -35.31
CA LYS A 118 -0.43 -28.50 -36.20
C LYS A 118 0.01 -28.77 -37.64
N GLU A 119 -0.95 -28.96 -38.53
CA GLU A 119 -0.73 -29.16 -39.97
C GLU A 119 -0.08 -27.94 -40.65
N LYS A 120 -0.39 -26.73 -40.18
CA LYS A 120 0.20 -25.48 -40.68
C LYS A 120 0.49 -24.52 -39.53
N LEU A 121 1.71 -24.00 -39.50
CA LEU A 121 2.14 -23.00 -38.52
C LEU A 121 1.76 -21.61 -39.03
N ASN A 122 0.65 -21.08 -38.55
CA ASN A 122 0.22 -19.74 -38.90
C ASN A 122 1.13 -18.71 -38.22
N SER A 123 1.65 -17.77 -39.00
CA SER A 123 2.45 -16.67 -38.46
C SER A 123 1.58 -15.71 -37.66
N LYS A 124 2.16 -15.01 -36.67
CA LYS A 124 1.45 -13.96 -35.90
C LYS A 124 0.87 -12.86 -36.80
N ALA A 125 1.46 -12.64 -37.98
CA ALA A 125 0.92 -11.71 -38.97
C ALA A 125 -0.40 -12.22 -39.59
N GLU A 126 -0.47 -13.51 -39.95
CA GLU A 126 -1.67 -14.12 -40.52
C GLU A 126 -2.81 -14.19 -39.50
N GLN A 127 -2.50 -14.45 -38.23
CA GLN A 127 -3.51 -14.46 -37.16
C GLN A 127 -4.24 -13.11 -37.04
N ARG A 128 -3.51 -12.00 -37.16
CA ARG A 128 -4.09 -10.64 -37.09
C ARG A 128 -4.88 -10.28 -38.34
N LEU A 129 -4.49 -10.79 -39.50
CA LEU A 129 -5.23 -10.63 -40.76
C LEU A 129 -6.55 -11.43 -40.74
N GLY A 130 -6.54 -12.64 -40.19
CA GLY A 130 -7.75 -13.46 -40.01
C GLY A 130 -8.79 -12.84 -39.06
N GLU A 131 -8.36 -12.29 -37.92
CA GLU A 131 -9.25 -11.60 -36.96
C GLU A 131 -9.93 -10.35 -37.54
N LYS A 132 -9.29 -9.67 -38.48
CA LYS A 132 -9.85 -8.47 -39.12
C LYS A 132 -10.97 -8.83 -40.09
N ASN A 133 -10.89 -10.00 -40.72
CA ASN A 133 -11.87 -10.45 -41.71
C ASN A 133 -13.15 -11.02 -41.06
N THR A 134 -13.04 -11.64 -39.88
CA THR A 134 -14.21 -12.18 -39.14
C THR A 134 -15.03 -11.13 -38.38
N ARG A 135 -14.49 -9.92 -38.17
CA ARG A 135 -15.21 -8.79 -37.53
C ARG A 135 -15.97 -7.90 -38.51
N SER A 136 -15.93 -8.21 -39.81
CA SER A 136 -16.58 -7.44 -40.88
C SER A 136 -17.81 -8.14 -41.49
N ASN A 137 -18.31 -9.20 -40.85
CA ASN A 137 -19.61 -9.80 -41.11
C ASN A 137 -20.53 -9.61 -39.90
#